data_AF-A0A8H6ZH47-F1
#
_entry.id   AF-A0A8H6ZH47-F1
#
_cell.length_a   1.000
_cell.length_b   1.000
_cell.length_c   1.000
_cell.angle_alpha   90.00
_cell.angle_beta   90.00
_cell.angle_gamma   90.00
#
_symmetry.space_group_name_H-M   'P 1'
#
loop_
_entity.id
_entity.type
_entity.pdbx_description
1 polymer ?
#
loop_
_entity_poly.entity_id
_entity_poly.type
_entity_poly.pdbx_seq_one_letter_code
_entity_poly.pdbx_strand_id
1 'polypeptide(L)'
;MNSAINRLARCISHKRPISLMTTSQREERQWNRLSETMDQFHSYFKQEFNTIYDLADGSFTKRGLNLSMYLEIAKKLNSHLTMHHTIEEKHIFPVLAKKMPEFSTETEEGHIDSHKAIHKGLEELSTLVYKFKKEPSTYSPTEMRAASTASARSFSPI
;
A
#
# COMPACT_ATOMS: atom_id res chain seq x y z
N MET A 1 -11.88 -9.41 -46.99
CA MET A 1 -11.69 -8.21 -46.16
C MET A 1 -12.88 -8.16 -45.21
N ASN A 2 -12.79 -8.16 -43.88
CA ASN A 2 -11.69 -8.10 -42.94
C ASN A 2 -12.26 -8.53 -41.57
N SER A 3 -11.55 -9.22 -40.68
CA SER A 3 -10.13 -9.59 -40.77
C SER A 3 -9.79 -10.69 -39.75
N ALA A 4 -9.50 -11.87 -40.29
CA ALA A 4 -8.30 -12.68 -40.04
C ALA A 4 -7.76 -13.00 -38.62
N ILE A 5 -8.41 -12.65 -37.50
CA ILE A 5 -7.82 -12.95 -36.16
C ILE A 5 -8.53 -14.12 -35.44
N ASN A 6 -9.80 -14.42 -35.74
CA ASN A 6 -10.59 -15.39 -34.96
C ASN A 6 -10.60 -16.85 -35.47
N ARG A 7 -9.62 -17.30 -36.27
CA ARG A 7 -9.58 -18.68 -36.80
C ARG A 7 -8.28 -19.47 -36.57
N LEU A 8 -7.41 -19.07 -35.65
CA LEU A 8 -6.18 -19.82 -35.33
C LEU A 8 -5.90 -19.98 -33.83
N ALA A 9 -6.87 -20.48 -33.04
CA ALA A 9 -6.54 -20.98 -31.69
C ALA A 9 -7.52 -22.00 -31.09
N ARG A 10 -8.31 -22.71 -31.92
CA ARG A 10 -9.24 -23.74 -31.43
C ARG A 10 -9.04 -25.07 -32.14
N CYS A 11 -7.84 -25.61 -32.03
CA CYS A 11 -7.54 -27.05 -32.11
C CYS A 11 -6.07 -27.22 -31.73
N ILE A 12 -5.83 -27.74 -30.53
CA ILE A 12 -4.83 -28.75 -30.17
C ILE A 12 -5.02 -28.91 -28.65
N SER A 13 -5.95 -29.81 -28.31
CA SER A 13 -5.86 -30.58 -27.07
C SER A 13 -4.61 -31.43 -27.19
N HIS A 14 -3.47 -30.90 -26.75
CA HIS A 14 -2.33 -31.69 -26.33
C HIS A 14 -1.86 -31.07 -25.02
N LYS A 15 -1.76 -31.91 -23.99
CA LYS A 15 -1.09 -31.60 -22.74
C LYS A 15 0.27 -31.01 -23.09
N ARG A 16 0.41 -29.68 -23.05
CA ARG A 16 1.73 -29.06 -23.11
C ARG A 16 2.45 -29.52 -21.84
N PRO A 17 3.59 -30.23 -21.95
CA PRO A 17 4.39 -30.50 -20.79
C PRO A 17 4.72 -29.15 -20.13
N ILE A 18 4.86 -29.13 -18.81
CA ILE A 18 5.15 -27.96 -17.96
C ILE A 18 6.46 -27.21 -18.36
N SER A 19 7.11 -27.61 -19.46
CA SER A 19 8.50 -27.36 -19.81
C SER A 19 8.79 -26.29 -20.87
N LEU A 20 7.84 -25.51 -21.41
CA LEU A 20 8.19 -24.44 -22.37
C LEU A 20 7.32 -23.19 -22.21
N MET A 21 7.47 -22.52 -21.06
CA MET A 21 7.13 -21.09 -20.97
C MET A 21 8.31 -20.27 -21.49
N THR A 22 8.05 -19.33 -22.39
CA THR A 22 9.05 -18.34 -22.82
C THR A 22 9.49 -17.48 -21.62
N THR A 23 10.68 -16.90 -21.67
CA THR A 23 11.18 -15.98 -20.63
C THR A 23 10.18 -14.84 -20.37
N SER A 24 9.56 -14.31 -21.43
CA SER A 24 8.51 -13.28 -21.33
C SER A 24 7.26 -13.74 -20.54
N GLN A 25 6.77 -14.97 -20.74
CA GLN A 25 5.62 -15.50 -20.01
C GLN A 25 5.95 -15.78 -18.53
N ARG A 26 7.21 -16.10 -18.22
CA ARG A 26 7.68 -16.27 -16.84
C ARG A 26 7.77 -14.91 -16.14
N GLU A 27 8.30 -13.90 -16.81
CA GLU A 27 8.36 -12.52 -16.31
C GLU A 27 6.96 -11.97 -16.06
N GLU A 28 6.05 -12.08 -17.03
CA GLU A 28 4.66 -11.62 -16.89
C GLU A 28 3.97 -12.24 -15.66
N ARG A 29 4.13 -13.55 -15.44
CA ARG A 29 3.60 -14.23 -14.25
C ARG A 29 4.22 -13.73 -12.95
N GLN A 30 5.50 -13.36 -12.97
CA GLN A 30 6.16 -12.81 -11.79
C GLN A 30 5.61 -11.42 -11.46
N TRP A 31 5.42 -10.57 -12.46
CA TRP A 31 4.86 -9.23 -12.28
C TRP A 31 3.38 -9.27 -11.85
N ASN A 32 2.57 -10.18 -12.41
CA ASN A 32 1.19 -10.35 -11.99
C ASN A 32 1.10 -10.78 -10.52
N ARG A 33 1.95 -11.71 -10.07
CA ARG A 33 1.99 -12.11 -8.65
C ARG A 33 2.43 -10.97 -7.74
N LEU A 34 3.39 -10.16 -8.18
CA LEU A 34 3.80 -8.98 -7.43
C LEU A 34 2.63 -8.01 -7.29
N SER A 35 1.91 -7.74 -8.38
CA SER A 35 0.70 -6.90 -8.39
C SER A 35 -0.36 -7.42 -7.42
N GLU A 36 -0.70 -8.71 -7.49
CA GLU A 36 -1.67 -9.34 -6.58
C GLU A 36 -1.23 -9.23 -5.11
N THR A 37 0.07 -9.32 -4.84
CA THR A 37 0.63 -9.18 -3.49
C THR A 37 0.55 -7.73 -3.01
N MET A 38 0.83 -6.75 -3.88
CA MET A 38 0.69 -5.32 -3.57
C MET A 38 -0.77 -4.97 -3.24
N ASP A 39 -1.72 -5.48 -4.02
CA ASP A 39 -3.15 -5.29 -3.78
C ASP A 39 -3.59 -5.81 -2.40
N GLN A 40 -3.02 -6.94 -1.95
CA GLN A 40 -3.29 -7.48 -0.62
C GLN A 40 -2.75 -6.58 0.49
N PHE A 41 -1.50 -6.11 0.37
CA PHE A 41 -0.90 -5.18 1.33
C PHE A 41 -1.69 -3.88 1.41
N HIS A 42 -1.99 -3.26 0.26
CA HIS A 42 -2.71 -1.99 0.20
C HIS A 42 -4.15 -2.12 0.71
N SER A 43 -4.81 -3.24 0.43
CA SER A 43 -6.13 -3.54 1.00
C SER A 43 -6.10 -3.66 2.52
N TYR A 44 -5.08 -4.34 3.07
CA TYR A 44 -4.89 -4.45 4.51
C TYR A 44 -4.64 -3.07 5.15
N PHE A 45 -3.74 -2.26 4.59
CA PHE A 45 -3.47 -0.92 5.11
C PHE A 45 -4.67 0.01 5.06
N LYS A 46 -5.48 -0.08 3.99
CA LYS A 46 -6.73 0.67 3.87
C LYS A 46 -7.72 0.31 4.99
N GLN A 47 -7.83 -0.97 5.35
CA GLN A 47 -8.71 -1.41 6.44
C GLN A 47 -8.24 -0.88 7.80
N GLU A 48 -6.94 -0.94 8.07
CA GLU A 48 -6.33 -0.40 9.29
C GLU A 48 -6.51 1.13 9.37
N PHE A 49 -6.27 1.83 8.25
CA PHE A 49 -6.49 3.27 8.14
C PHE A 49 -7.94 3.64 8.46
N ASN A 50 -8.91 2.97 7.83
CA ASN A 50 -10.34 3.22 8.08
C ASN A 50 -10.68 3.00 9.57
N THR A 51 -10.12 1.95 10.18
CA THR A 51 -10.32 1.66 11.60
C THR A 51 -9.82 2.81 12.48
N ILE A 52 -8.65 3.37 12.18
CA ILE A 52 -8.09 4.50 12.92
C ILE A 52 -8.94 5.75 12.68
N TYR A 53 -9.23 6.08 11.43
CA TYR A 53 -9.95 7.29 11.05
C TYR A 53 -11.37 7.34 11.65
N ASP A 54 -12.13 6.26 11.46
CA ASP A 54 -13.53 6.18 11.88
C ASP A 54 -13.65 6.24 13.39
N LEU A 55 -12.79 5.51 14.10
CA LEU A 55 -12.85 5.38 15.56
C LEU A 55 -12.20 6.53 16.32
N ALA A 56 -11.54 7.45 15.64
CA ALA A 56 -10.82 8.55 16.26
C ALA A 56 -11.68 9.43 17.18
N ASP A 57 -13.01 9.46 17.00
CA ASP A 57 -13.96 10.21 17.83
C ASP A 57 -14.21 9.60 19.22
N GLY A 58 -13.53 8.51 19.56
CA GLY A 58 -13.72 7.78 20.83
C GLY A 58 -14.66 6.58 20.72
N SER A 59 -15.27 6.36 19.55
CA SER A 59 -16.13 5.19 19.32
C SER A 59 -15.38 3.86 19.34
N PHE A 60 -14.05 3.86 19.40
CA PHE A 60 -13.25 2.67 19.74
C PHE A 60 -13.71 2.00 21.04
N THR A 61 -14.24 2.75 22.00
CA THR A 61 -14.83 2.22 23.25
C THR A 61 -16.04 1.32 23.01
N LYS A 62 -16.87 1.64 22.02
CA LYS A 62 -18.02 0.81 21.61
C LYS A 62 -17.59 -0.53 21.02
N ARG A 63 -16.34 -0.63 20.56
CA ARG A 63 -15.71 -1.87 20.08
C ARG A 63 -14.90 -2.59 21.17
N GLY A 64 -15.03 -2.18 22.43
CA GLY A 64 -14.31 -2.78 23.56
C GLY A 64 -12.83 -2.39 23.66
N LEU A 65 -12.39 -1.37 22.92
CA LEU A 65 -11.04 -0.85 23.00
C LEU A 65 -10.96 0.29 24.02
N ASN A 66 -9.85 0.35 24.77
CA ASN A 66 -9.47 1.58 25.45
C ASN A 66 -8.53 2.41 24.55
N LEU A 67 -8.25 3.66 24.96
CA LEU A 67 -7.39 4.56 24.19
C LEU A 67 -6.01 3.96 23.90
N SER A 68 -5.40 3.25 24.86
CA SER A 68 -4.09 2.62 24.66
C SER A 68 -4.14 1.56 23.56
N MET A 69 -5.16 0.69 23.56
CA MET A 69 -5.36 -0.33 22.52
C MET A 69 -5.60 0.30 21.15
N TYR A 70 -6.39 1.38 21.09
CA TYR A 70 -6.62 2.13 19.86
C TYR A 70 -5.32 2.76 19.32
N LEU A 71 -4.50 3.37 20.18
CA LEU A 71 -3.21 3.95 19.79
C LEU A 71 -2.20 2.88 19.34
N GLU A 72 -2.27 1.65 19.88
CA GLU A 72 -1.46 0.53 19.38
C GLU A 72 -1.83 0.10 17.96
N ILE A 73 -3.11 0.20 17.55
CA ILE A 73 -3.52 -0.04 16.17
C ILE A 73 -2.85 0.98 15.24
N ALA A 74 -2.92 2.26 15.60
CA ALA A 74 -2.26 3.33 14.84
C ALA A 74 -0.74 3.14 14.74
N LYS A 75 -0.09 2.75 15.84
CA LYS A 75 1.34 2.45 15.87
C LYS A 75 1.71 1.29 14.93
N LYS A 76 0.89 0.23 14.89
CA LYS A 76 1.12 -0.93 14.00
C LYS A 76 1.00 -0.55 12.53
N LEU A 77 -0.07 0.17 12.16
CA LEU A 77 -0.21 0.69 10.80
C LEU A 77 1.02 1.50 10.40
N ASN A 78 1.45 2.41 11.29
CA ASN A 78 2.61 3.25 11.06
C ASN A 78 3.87 2.43 10.75
N SER A 79 4.20 1.48 11.63
CA SER A 79 5.36 0.61 11.46
C SER A 79 5.30 -0.24 10.20
N HIS A 80 4.12 -0.77 9.84
CA HIS A 80 3.98 -1.62 8.66
C HIS A 80 4.08 -0.80 7.37
N LEU A 81 3.48 0.39 7.30
CA LEU A 81 3.60 1.26 6.13
C LEU A 81 5.02 1.76 5.93
N THR A 82 5.72 2.16 7.00
CA THR A 82 7.12 2.56 6.90
C THR A 82 7.98 1.42 6.34
N MET A 83 7.80 0.20 6.85
CA MET A 83 8.54 -0.97 6.37
C MET A 83 8.21 -1.29 4.90
N HIS A 84 6.92 -1.31 4.54
CA HIS A 84 6.44 -1.58 3.19
C HIS A 84 7.03 -0.61 2.16
N HIS A 85 6.86 0.69 2.36
CA HIS A 85 7.39 1.70 1.44
C HIS A 85 8.93 1.71 1.39
N THR A 86 9.59 1.44 2.53
CA THR A 86 11.06 1.32 2.56
C THR A 86 11.54 0.16 1.68
N ILE A 87 10.85 -0.98 1.68
CA ILE A 87 11.19 -2.12 0.82
C ILE A 87 10.94 -1.79 -0.64
N GLU A 88 9.80 -1.18 -0.96
CA GLU A 88 9.47 -0.77 -2.33
C GLU A 88 10.54 0.16 -2.90
N GLU A 89 10.87 1.23 -2.19
CA GLU A 89 11.86 2.22 -2.63
C GLU A 89 13.26 1.63 -2.78
N LYS A 90 13.70 0.77 -1.85
CA LYS A 90 15.06 0.22 -1.86
C LYS A 90 15.27 -0.92 -2.84
N HIS A 91 14.22 -1.70 -3.12
CA HIS A 91 14.38 -3.00 -3.78
C HIS A 91 13.47 -3.23 -4.97
N ILE A 92 12.26 -2.64 -5.00
CA ILE A 92 11.27 -2.89 -6.04
C ILE A 92 11.32 -1.80 -7.10
N PHE A 93 11.24 -0.54 -6.70
CA PHE A 93 11.23 0.62 -7.60
C PHE A 93 12.46 0.68 -8.51
N PRO A 94 13.70 0.41 -8.05
CA PRO A 94 14.86 0.39 -8.94
C PRO A 94 14.78 -0.67 -10.05
N VAL A 95 14.03 -1.75 -9.82
CA VAL A 95 13.81 -2.79 -10.83
C VAL A 95 12.71 -2.36 -11.80
N LEU A 96 11.60 -1.82 -11.28
CA LEU A 96 10.48 -1.32 -12.09
C LEU A 96 10.89 -0.14 -12.98
N ALA A 97 11.70 0.78 -12.47
CA ALA A 97 12.20 1.97 -13.17
C ALA A 97 12.92 1.64 -14.49
N LYS A 98 13.46 0.42 -14.64
CA LYS A 98 14.09 -0.04 -15.90
C LYS A 98 13.10 -0.17 -17.07
N LYS A 99 11.80 -0.30 -16.78
CA LYS A 99 10.73 -0.50 -17.76
C LYS A 99 9.61 0.54 -17.63
N MET A 100 9.45 1.14 -16.46
CA MET A 100 8.35 2.03 -16.08
C MET A 100 8.93 3.29 -15.41
N PRO A 101 9.19 4.36 -16.20
CA PRO A 101 9.86 5.57 -15.71
C PRO A 101 9.20 6.22 -14.48
N GLU A 102 7.89 6.05 -14.27
CA GLU A 102 7.14 6.56 -13.11
C GLU A 102 7.65 6.05 -11.75
N PHE A 103 8.43 4.97 -11.72
CA PHE A 103 9.11 4.45 -10.53
C PHE A 103 10.55 4.95 -10.37
N SER A 104 11.03 5.77 -11.31
CA SER A 104 12.37 6.39 -11.28
C SER A 104 12.44 7.53 -10.28
N THR A 105 13.63 7.79 -9.74
CA THR A 105 13.95 8.98 -8.93
C THR A 105 13.96 10.27 -9.75
N GLU A 106 14.12 10.15 -11.06
CA GLU A 106 14.29 11.29 -11.97
C GLU A 106 12.97 11.82 -12.53
N THR A 107 11.84 11.15 -12.24
CA THR A 107 10.52 11.58 -12.71
C THR A 107 9.88 12.48 -11.66
N GLU A 108 9.70 13.75 -12.03
CA GLU A 108 8.88 14.69 -11.26
C GLU A 108 7.45 14.14 -11.14
N GLU A 109 6.88 14.21 -9.93
CA GLU A 109 5.53 13.68 -9.62
C GLU A 109 5.42 12.15 -9.75
N GLY A 110 6.55 11.43 -9.67
CA GLY A 110 6.58 9.97 -9.66
C GLY A 110 6.14 9.32 -8.34
N HIS A 111 6.13 7.98 -8.30
CA HIS A 111 5.74 7.20 -7.11
C HIS A 111 6.56 7.56 -5.85
N ILE A 112 7.82 7.93 -6.03
CA ILE A 112 8.72 8.32 -4.94
C ILE A 112 8.26 9.62 -4.26
N ASP A 113 7.72 10.58 -5.01
CA ASP A 113 7.23 11.83 -4.42
C ASP A 113 5.97 11.61 -3.58
N SER A 114 5.10 10.69 -4.01
CA SER A 114 3.97 10.22 -3.20
C SER A 114 4.47 9.61 -1.87
N HIS A 115 5.50 8.75 -1.92
CA HIS A 115 6.08 8.15 -0.73
C HIS A 115 6.67 9.18 0.24
N LYS A 116 7.33 10.25 -0.24
CA LYS A 116 7.83 11.33 0.63
C LYS A 116 6.70 11.97 1.44
N ALA A 117 5.56 12.26 0.80
CA ALA A 117 4.40 12.82 1.48
C ALA A 117 3.83 11.85 2.54
N ILE A 118 3.81 10.56 2.22
CA ILE A 118 3.34 9.52 3.15
C ILE A 118 4.29 9.39 4.34
N HIS A 119 5.60 9.32 4.13
CA HIS A 119 6.60 9.26 5.21
C HIS A 119 6.45 10.44 6.17
N LYS A 120 6.27 11.65 5.65
CA LYS A 120 5.97 12.82 6.49
C LYS A 120 4.71 12.63 7.33
N GLY A 121 3.62 12.16 6.72
CA GLY A 121 2.38 11.86 7.45
C GLY A 121 2.56 10.77 8.52
N LEU A 122 3.41 9.77 8.25
CA LEU A 122 3.76 8.72 9.21
C LEU A 122 4.60 9.28 10.38
N GLU A 123 5.53 10.20 10.15
CA GLU A 123 6.29 10.86 11.23
C GLU A 123 5.35 11.66 12.15
N GLU A 124 4.41 12.41 11.57
CA GLU A 124 3.39 13.15 12.31
C GLU A 124 2.49 12.22 13.14
N LEU A 125 1.99 11.13 12.52
CA LEU A 125 1.18 10.13 13.21
C LEU A 125 1.93 9.47 14.37
N SER A 126 3.20 9.10 14.16
CA SER A 126 4.05 8.50 15.20
C SER A 126 4.25 9.46 16.38
N THR A 127 4.48 10.74 16.08
CA THR A 127 4.64 11.80 17.09
C THR A 127 3.37 11.96 17.94
N LEU A 128 2.20 12.01 17.31
CA LEU A 128 0.92 12.11 18.04
C LEU A 128 0.60 10.87 18.85
N VAL A 129 0.84 9.68 18.31
CA VAL A 129 0.66 8.42 19.05
C VAL A 129 1.54 8.42 20.29
N TYR A 130 2.81 8.84 20.18
CA TYR A 130 3.70 8.96 21.33
C TYR A 130 3.16 9.99 22.35
N LYS A 131 2.76 11.18 21.90
CA LYS A 131 2.15 12.23 22.74
C LYS A 131 0.94 11.70 23.51
N PHE A 132 -0.03 11.10 22.83
CA PHE A 132 -1.28 10.63 23.46
C PHE A 132 -1.07 9.41 24.36
N LYS A 133 -0.05 8.59 24.11
CA LYS A 133 0.33 7.54 25.06
C LYS A 133 0.94 8.10 26.33
N LYS A 134 1.75 9.16 26.23
CA LYS A 134 2.40 9.82 27.38
C LYS A 134 1.42 10.69 28.17
N GLU A 135 0.54 11.40 27.48
CA GLU A 135 -0.41 12.37 28.04
C GLU A 135 -1.84 12.09 27.51
N PRO A 136 -2.50 11.02 28.00
CA PRO A 136 -3.80 10.57 27.46
C PRO A 136 -4.92 11.61 27.50
N SER A 137 -4.89 12.52 28.48
CA SER A 137 -5.86 13.61 28.61
C SER A 137 -5.77 14.65 27.48
N THR A 138 -4.70 14.65 26.71
CA THR A 138 -4.49 15.56 25.57
C THR A 138 -4.98 14.99 24.25
N TYR A 139 -5.57 13.78 24.25
CA TYR A 139 -6.06 13.13 23.05
C TYR A 139 -7.02 14.03 22.25
N SER A 140 -6.74 14.16 20.95
CA SER A 140 -7.54 14.97 20.03
C SER A 140 -7.96 14.13 18.82
N PRO A 141 -9.27 13.86 18.64
CA PRO A 141 -9.80 13.22 17.44
C PRO A 141 -9.42 13.95 16.16
N THR A 142 -9.40 15.29 16.19
CA THR A 142 -9.08 16.13 15.04
C THR A 142 -7.62 15.97 14.63
N GLU A 143 -6.69 16.03 15.59
CA GLU A 143 -5.26 15.81 15.30
C GLU A 143 -5.02 14.39 14.78
N MET A 144 -5.67 13.40 15.38
CA MET A 144 -5.56 11.99 14.99
C MET A 144 -6.06 11.74 13.55
N ARG A 145 -7.22 12.30 13.18
CA ARG A 145 -7.75 12.20 11.81
C ARG A 145 -6.87 12.92 10.80
N ALA A 146 -6.39 14.12 11.13
CA ALA A 146 -5.51 14.89 10.24
C ALA A 146 -4.21 14.12 9.94
N ALA A 147 -3.53 13.62 10.97
CA ALA A 147 -2.28 12.87 10.80
C ALA A 147 -2.51 11.53 10.06
N SER A 148 -3.55 10.78 10.42
CA SER A 148 -3.88 9.54 9.70
C SER A 148 -4.15 9.80 8.21
N THR A 149 -4.88 10.87 7.86
CA THR A 149 -5.17 11.23 6.47
C THR A 149 -3.90 11.60 5.70
N ALA A 150 -2.98 12.34 6.32
CA ALA A 150 -1.68 12.65 5.72
C ALA A 150 -0.87 11.38 5.41
N SER A 151 -0.93 10.37 6.30
CA SER A 151 -0.27 9.07 6.11
C SER A 151 -0.94 8.13 5.09
N ALA A 152 -2.16 8.45 4.65
CA ALA A 152 -3.01 7.59 3.82
C ALA A 152 -3.14 8.06 2.37
N ARG A 153 -2.35 9.05 1.95
CA ARG A 153 -2.39 9.61 0.59
C ARG A 153 -1.99 8.62 -0.51
N SER A 154 -1.47 7.44 -0.17
CA SER A 154 -1.28 6.30 -1.09
C SER A 154 -2.57 5.60 -1.51
N PHE A 155 -3.69 5.78 -0.80
CA PHE A 155 -4.89 4.94 -0.99
C PHE A 155 -6.02 5.60 -1.80
N SER A 156 -5.80 6.82 -2.30
CA SER A 156 -6.70 7.43 -3.27
C SER A 156 -6.59 6.67 -4.60
N PRO A 157 -7.71 6.42 -5.32
CA PRO A 157 -7.63 5.83 -6.65
C PRO A 157 -6.82 6.74 -7.56
N ILE A 158 -5.88 6.17 -8.32
CA ILE A 158 -5.34 6.75 -9.54
C ILE A 158 -6.48 6.89 -10.55
#